data_AF-B4VUL9-F1
#
_entry.id   AF-B4VUL9-F1
#
_cell.length_a   1.000
_cell.length_b   1.000
_cell.length_c   1.000
_cell.angle_alpha   90.00
_cell.angle_beta   90.00
_cell.angle_gamma   90.00
#
_symmetry.space_group_name_H-M   'P 1'
#
loop_
_entity.id
_entity.type
_entity.pdbx_description
1 polymer ?
#
loop_
_entity_poly.entity_id
_entity_poly.type
_entity_poly.pdbx_seq_one_letter_code
_entity_poly.pdbx_strand_id
1 'polypeptide(L)'
;MNQCQPQQVCIVTGGNSGVGLMTAVGLAQFGHHVFIACRCASKAEKSVNYIRSSTGNSQVEFLPLDLASLDSVRTFVELFQDRQLPLHLLVNNAGVFNARGRTKEGFELIWGINYLGHFLLTNLLLETLQNSAPSRIFMVASDLALRPTSIKWERFVKKTPFNFIELYAVSKLCLLILTQELSRRLENTNVTVNAIHPGFVQSNITLGHRLSKYLGIGISPQESASGLLNCATSPDFAAVTGKFFDYQQNEIELPDLAKDTELGQQLWEQSGLWTGCHQYNPKAPAKPETTVGLLEPYSLALSPPELGSLTQAIVKTVLPNPPLKNQFYHFIDLLIKLKIGGMVLLFNQLRKKEFYMERHLDSDAVWAICQDKNLRQKLNEYLGESIVLWRSEIWVNYPSQQLIPFWHQDSYPNLLQGEGKTINVYIALTEVNERNGFEYIPNFQLTPDVSVKMKDPFSGNRLFNLPEDLEQQAVPVVLRPGEFVLFTDQLMHRSIRNTSGQVRLALTLRLTQPSVQIVSSYSPIYSKPVLL
;
A
#
# COMPACT_ATOMS: atom_id res chain seq x y z
N MET A 1 -41.05 -26.06 -7.53
CA MET A 1 -41.61 -25.36 -6.35
C MET A 1 -40.57 -24.33 -5.91
N ASN A 2 -40.73 -23.08 -6.35
CA ASN A 2 -39.82 -21.99 -5.99
C ASN A 2 -40.11 -21.57 -4.55
N GLN A 3 -39.34 -22.09 -3.60
CA GLN A 3 -39.23 -21.42 -2.30
C GLN A 3 -38.65 -20.03 -2.59
N CYS A 4 -39.38 -18.96 -2.27
CA CYS A 4 -38.88 -17.59 -2.36
C CYS A 4 -37.64 -17.49 -1.44
N GLN A 5 -36.44 -17.56 -2.02
CA GLN A 5 -35.24 -17.16 -1.31
C GLN A 5 -35.37 -15.67 -0.97
N PRO A 6 -34.98 -15.25 0.25
CA PRO A 6 -35.00 -13.84 0.62
C PRO A 6 -34.14 -13.05 -0.37
N GLN A 7 -34.57 -11.83 -0.67
CA GLN A 7 -33.81 -10.96 -1.55
C GLN A 7 -32.42 -10.67 -0.94
N GLN A 8 -31.37 -10.93 -1.72
CA GLN A 8 -29.99 -10.67 -1.34
C GLN A 8 -29.42 -9.49 -2.14
N VAL A 9 -28.32 -8.93 -1.63
CA VAL A 9 -27.57 -7.83 -2.25
C VAL A 9 -26.22 -8.38 -2.67
N CYS A 10 -25.91 -8.26 -3.96
CA CYS A 10 -24.79 -8.95 -4.59
C CYS A 10 -23.92 -7.96 -5.37
N ILE A 11 -22.59 -8.11 -5.28
CA ILE A 11 -21.62 -7.38 -6.11
C ILE A 11 -20.96 -8.37 -7.07
N VAL A 12 -20.90 -8.02 -8.37
CA VAL A 12 -20.17 -8.80 -9.38
C VAL A 12 -19.15 -7.91 -10.09
N THR A 13 -17.85 -8.14 -9.83
CA THR A 13 -16.78 -7.44 -10.56
C THR A 13 -16.69 -7.96 -11.99
N GLY A 14 -16.55 -7.05 -12.96
CA GLY A 14 -16.57 -7.41 -14.38
C GLY A 14 -17.94 -7.88 -14.88
N GLY A 15 -19.03 -7.51 -14.21
CA GLY A 15 -20.42 -7.87 -14.55
C GLY A 15 -20.96 -7.34 -15.88
N ASN A 16 -20.12 -6.71 -16.71
CA ASN A 16 -20.50 -6.14 -18.00
C ASN A 16 -20.15 -7.04 -19.21
N SER A 17 -19.53 -8.20 -19.00
CA SER A 17 -19.24 -9.15 -20.08
C SER A 17 -19.02 -10.59 -19.60
N GLY A 18 -19.10 -11.55 -20.51
CA GLY A 18 -18.68 -12.95 -20.28
C GLY A 18 -19.41 -13.60 -19.11
N VAL A 19 -18.66 -14.38 -18.32
CA VAL A 19 -19.18 -15.10 -17.14
C VAL A 19 -19.81 -14.13 -16.15
N GLY A 20 -19.12 -13.04 -15.79
CA GLY A 20 -19.66 -12.04 -14.86
C GLY A 20 -21.01 -11.45 -15.28
N LEU A 21 -21.23 -11.20 -16.58
CA LEU A 21 -22.54 -10.74 -17.06
C LEU A 21 -23.62 -11.81 -16.87
N MET A 22 -23.33 -13.07 -17.19
CA MET A 22 -24.29 -14.16 -17.03
C MET A 22 -24.54 -14.51 -15.56
N THR A 23 -23.53 -14.37 -14.69
CA THR A 23 -23.70 -14.42 -13.24
C THR A 23 -24.63 -13.31 -12.76
N ALA A 24 -24.44 -12.07 -13.21
CA ALA A 24 -25.33 -10.95 -12.86
C ALA A 24 -26.78 -11.17 -13.37
N VAL A 25 -26.95 -11.74 -14.57
CA VAL A 25 -28.26 -12.15 -15.09
C VAL A 25 -28.91 -13.19 -14.18
N GLY A 26 -28.21 -14.27 -13.84
CA GLY A 26 -28.78 -15.32 -12.99
C GLY A 26 -29.15 -14.83 -11.59
N LEU A 27 -28.30 -14.01 -10.96
CA LEU A 27 -28.62 -13.39 -9.67
C LEU A 27 -29.86 -12.49 -9.76
N ALA A 28 -29.99 -11.71 -10.84
CA ALA A 28 -31.16 -10.88 -11.07
C ALA A 28 -32.42 -11.72 -11.34
N GLN A 29 -32.32 -12.86 -12.01
CA GLN A 29 -33.42 -13.83 -12.21
C GLN A 29 -33.89 -14.44 -10.89
N PHE A 30 -33.01 -14.62 -9.90
CA PHE A 30 -33.37 -15.00 -8.54
C PHE A 30 -34.00 -13.85 -7.72
N GLY A 31 -34.17 -12.66 -8.31
CA GLY A 31 -34.80 -11.51 -7.65
C GLY A 31 -33.86 -10.70 -6.76
N HIS A 32 -32.55 -10.97 -6.79
CA HIS A 32 -31.56 -10.26 -5.98
C HIS A 32 -31.29 -8.83 -6.49
N HIS A 33 -30.82 -7.96 -5.59
CA HIS A 33 -30.30 -6.63 -5.93
C HIS A 33 -28.84 -6.76 -6.36
N VAL A 34 -28.55 -6.46 -7.62
CA VAL A 34 -27.24 -6.75 -8.23
C VAL A 34 -26.50 -5.47 -8.59
N PHE A 35 -25.32 -5.29 -8.01
CA PHE A 35 -24.35 -4.27 -8.41
C PHE A 35 -23.34 -4.89 -9.39
N ILE A 36 -23.29 -4.39 -10.61
CA ILE A 36 -22.20 -4.69 -11.54
C ILE A 36 -21.10 -3.64 -11.40
N ALA A 37 -19.87 -4.11 -11.17
CA ALA A 37 -18.72 -3.23 -10.95
C ALA A 37 -17.72 -3.32 -12.12
N CYS A 38 -17.49 -2.23 -12.84
CA CYS A 38 -16.56 -2.21 -13.97
C CYS A 38 -16.07 -0.81 -14.35
N ARG A 39 -15.10 -0.73 -15.28
CA ARG A 39 -14.43 0.52 -15.64
C ARG A 39 -15.22 1.47 -16.52
N CYS A 40 -16.07 0.93 -17.40
CA CYS A 40 -16.61 1.69 -18.53
C CYS A 40 -18.11 1.88 -18.38
N ALA A 41 -18.52 3.09 -17.96
CA ALA A 41 -19.93 3.44 -17.73
C ALA A 41 -20.83 3.13 -18.94
N SER A 42 -20.42 3.49 -20.16
CA SER A 42 -21.23 3.26 -21.37
C SER A 42 -21.41 1.78 -21.71
N LYS A 43 -20.45 0.90 -21.37
CA LYS A 43 -20.63 -0.55 -21.49
C LYS A 43 -21.49 -1.09 -20.36
N ALA A 44 -21.31 -0.56 -19.14
CA ALA A 44 -22.08 -0.95 -17.98
C ALA A 44 -23.57 -0.65 -18.17
N GLU A 45 -23.92 0.52 -18.67
CA GLU A 45 -25.30 0.94 -18.93
C GLU A 45 -26.02 -0.01 -19.88
N LYS A 46 -25.36 -0.40 -20.98
CA LYS A 46 -25.88 -1.42 -21.91
C LYS A 46 -26.13 -2.76 -21.20
N SER A 47 -25.21 -3.17 -20.34
CA SER A 47 -25.34 -4.40 -19.56
C SER A 47 -26.46 -4.31 -18.53
N VAL A 48 -26.59 -3.21 -17.79
CA VAL A 48 -27.68 -2.99 -16.83
C VAL A 48 -29.03 -3.07 -17.54
N ASN A 49 -29.19 -2.37 -18.67
CA ASN A 49 -30.43 -2.39 -19.45
C ASN A 49 -30.73 -3.79 -19.97
N TYR A 50 -29.72 -4.51 -20.46
CA TYR A 50 -29.87 -5.89 -20.89
C TYR A 50 -30.33 -6.79 -19.73
N ILE A 51 -29.70 -6.73 -18.56
CA ILE A 51 -30.08 -7.55 -17.39
C ILE A 51 -31.51 -7.23 -16.97
N ARG A 52 -31.86 -5.94 -16.80
CA ARG A 52 -33.22 -5.52 -16.42
C ARG A 52 -34.28 -6.02 -17.41
N SER A 53 -34.03 -5.84 -18.71
CA SER A 53 -34.97 -6.27 -19.75
C SER A 53 -35.13 -7.79 -19.87
N SER A 54 -34.05 -8.55 -19.65
CA SER A 54 -34.05 -10.01 -19.80
C SER A 54 -34.55 -10.75 -18.56
N THR A 55 -34.54 -10.11 -17.40
CA THR A 55 -34.93 -10.70 -16.11
C THR A 55 -36.21 -10.12 -15.54
N GLY A 56 -36.62 -8.93 -15.97
CA GLY A 56 -37.72 -8.16 -15.36
C GLY A 56 -37.37 -7.53 -14.01
N ASN A 57 -36.15 -7.75 -13.49
CA ASN A 57 -35.71 -7.20 -12.22
C ASN A 57 -35.12 -5.79 -12.41
N SER A 58 -35.75 -4.78 -11.81
CA SER A 58 -35.30 -3.39 -11.88
C SER A 58 -34.10 -3.07 -10.97
N GLN A 59 -33.83 -3.90 -9.96
CA GLN A 59 -32.79 -3.69 -8.94
C GLN A 59 -31.41 -4.16 -9.42
N VAL A 60 -30.96 -3.55 -10.51
CA VAL A 60 -29.63 -3.77 -11.09
C VAL A 60 -28.94 -2.42 -11.22
N GLU A 61 -27.79 -2.25 -10.58
CA GLU A 61 -27.07 -0.98 -10.52
C GLU A 61 -25.64 -1.12 -11.03
N PHE A 62 -25.09 0.00 -11.50
CA PHE A 62 -23.69 0.11 -11.90
C PHE A 62 -22.93 0.93 -10.88
N LEU A 63 -21.75 0.46 -10.50
CA LEU A 63 -20.76 1.23 -9.75
C LEU A 63 -19.40 1.21 -10.48
N PRO A 64 -18.72 2.37 -10.62
CA PRO A 64 -17.44 2.45 -11.31
C PRO A 64 -16.34 1.76 -10.49
N LEU A 65 -15.59 0.85 -11.13
CA LEU A 65 -14.48 0.14 -10.50
C LEU A 65 -13.37 -0.12 -11.51
N ASP A 66 -12.19 0.43 -11.25
CA ASP A 66 -10.93 0.07 -11.88
C ASP A 66 -9.98 -0.61 -10.89
N LEU A 67 -9.89 -1.93 -10.98
CA LEU A 67 -9.00 -2.74 -10.15
C LEU A 67 -7.50 -2.49 -10.40
N ALA A 68 -7.14 -1.72 -11.45
CA ALA A 68 -5.77 -1.27 -11.68
C ALA A 68 -5.41 0.02 -10.90
N SER A 69 -6.30 0.51 -10.04
CA SER A 69 -6.11 1.72 -9.24
C SER A 69 -6.69 1.49 -7.83
N LEU A 70 -5.85 1.49 -6.81
CA LEU A 70 -6.29 1.27 -5.44
C LEU A 70 -7.24 2.38 -4.95
N ASP A 71 -7.02 3.62 -5.37
CA ASP A 71 -7.96 4.73 -5.11
C ASP A 71 -9.34 4.45 -5.71
N SER A 72 -9.41 3.90 -6.94
CA SER A 72 -10.70 3.54 -7.54
C SER A 72 -11.41 2.43 -6.75
N VAL A 73 -10.66 1.51 -6.14
CA VAL A 73 -11.23 0.47 -5.27
C VAL A 73 -11.83 1.10 -4.01
N ARG A 74 -11.12 2.05 -3.39
CA ARG A 74 -11.60 2.78 -2.20
C ARG A 74 -12.86 3.57 -2.51
N THR A 75 -12.85 4.37 -3.58
CA THR A 75 -14.02 5.13 -4.03
C THR A 75 -15.20 4.22 -4.37
N PHE A 76 -14.97 3.04 -4.96
CA PHE A 76 -16.04 2.07 -5.19
C PHE A 76 -16.69 1.62 -3.87
N VAL A 77 -15.88 1.29 -2.86
CA VAL A 77 -16.36 0.83 -1.56
C VAL A 77 -17.15 1.93 -0.85
N GLU A 78 -16.64 3.17 -0.84
CA GLU A 78 -17.34 4.34 -0.31
C GLU A 78 -18.71 4.50 -0.97
N LEU A 79 -18.76 4.50 -2.31
CA LEU A 79 -20.02 4.62 -3.05
C LEU A 79 -21.02 3.50 -2.75
N PHE A 80 -20.55 2.27 -2.51
CA PHE A 80 -21.40 1.16 -2.11
C PHE A 80 -21.88 1.32 -0.67
N GLN A 81 -21.00 1.66 0.26
CA GLN A 81 -21.33 1.84 1.68
C GLN A 81 -22.28 3.03 1.91
N ASP A 82 -22.19 4.07 1.09
CA ASP A 82 -23.15 5.19 1.08
C ASP A 82 -24.59 4.74 0.76
N ARG A 83 -24.78 3.58 0.13
CA ARG A 83 -26.12 3.00 -0.07
C ARG A 83 -26.73 2.47 1.23
N GLN A 84 -25.91 2.24 2.26
CA GLN A 84 -26.33 1.66 3.54
C GLN A 84 -27.06 0.32 3.37
N LEU A 85 -26.63 -0.48 2.40
CA LEU A 85 -27.20 -1.79 2.10
C LEU A 85 -26.34 -2.90 2.71
N PRO A 86 -26.95 -4.06 3.07
CA PRO A 86 -26.18 -5.25 3.39
C PRO A 86 -25.43 -5.75 2.16
N LEU A 87 -24.45 -6.62 2.34
CA LEU A 87 -23.73 -7.33 1.28
C LEU A 87 -23.72 -8.83 1.56
N HIS A 88 -24.48 -9.58 0.77
CA HIS A 88 -24.68 -11.01 0.98
C HIS A 88 -23.80 -11.87 0.07
N LEU A 89 -23.42 -11.36 -1.12
CA LEU A 89 -22.57 -12.09 -2.06
C LEU A 89 -21.58 -11.15 -2.76
N LEU A 90 -20.29 -11.42 -2.62
CA LEU A 90 -19.22 -10.78 -3.38
C LEU A 90 -18.62 -11.77 -4.40
N VAL A 91 -18.79 -11.48 -5.70
CA VAL A 91 -18.19 -12.26 -6.79
C VAL A 91 -17.00 -11.49 -7.37
N ASN A 92 -15.80 -11.91 -7.00
CA ASN A 92 -14.53 -11.43 -7.54
C ASN A 92 -14.25 -12.12 -8.89
N ASN A 93 -14.97 -11.69 -9.93
CA ASN A 93 -14.93 -12.27 -11.27
C ASN A 93 -13.97 -11.57 -12.24
N ALA A 94 -13.76 -10.26 -12.09
CA ALA A 94 -12.98 -9.49 -13.05
C ALA A 94 -11.57 -10.05 -13.23
N GLY A 95 -11.03 -9.97 -14.44
CA GLY A 95 -9.66 -10.38 -14.70
C GLY A 95 -9.20 -10.10 -16.12
N VAL A 96 -7.89 -10.02 -16.28
CA VAL A 96 -7.20 -9.87 -17.57
C VAL A 96 -6.20 -10.99 -17.75
N PHE A 97 -6.10 -11.51 -18.97
CA PHE A 97 -5.15 -12.57 -19.32
C PHE A 97 -3.91 -12.03 -20.04
N ASN A 98 -4.11 -11.10 -20.96
CA ASN A 98 -3.04 -10.45 -21.70
C ASN A 98 -3.16 -8.95 -21.56
N ALA A 99 -2.40 -8.39 -20.64
CA ALA A 99 -2.25 -6.96 -20.44
C ALA A 99 -0.77 -6.67 -20.20
N ARG A 100 -0.28 -5.51 -20.63
CA ARG A 100 1.11 -5.10 -20.42
C ARG A 100 1.14 -3.73 -19.76
N GLY A 101 2.01 -3.57 -18.77
CA GLY A 101 2.23 -2.29 -18.12
C GLY A 101 2.40 -2.42 -16.62
N ARG A 102 1.98 -1.37 -15.90
CA ARG A 102 1.93 -1.33 -14.44
C ARG A 102 0.64 -0.64 -14.00
N THR A 103 0.16 -0.95 -12.81
CA THR A 103 -0.88 -0.16 -12.11
C THR A 103 -0.34 1.22 -11.77
N LYS A 104 -1.21 2.14 -11.32
CA LYS A 104 -0.78 3.49 -10.89
C LYS A 104 0.23 3.43 -9.74
N GLU A 105 0.11 2.42 -8.89
CA GLU A 105 0.92 2.17 -7.71
C GLU A 105 2.23 1.42 -8.04
N GLY A 106 2.44 1.07 -9.31
CA GLY A 106 3.69 0.50 -9.82
C GLY A 106 3.75 -1.02 -9.84
N PHE A 107 2.67 -1.72 -9.48
CA PHE A 107 2.59 -3.18 -9.55
C PHE A 107 2.45 -3.66 -10.99
N GLU A 108 2.86 -4.89 -11.26
CA GLU A 108 2.64 -5.52 -12.56
C GLU A 108 1.13 -5.62 -12.84
N LEU A 109 0.73 -5.27 -14.05
CA LEU A 109 -0.65 -4.99 -14.39
C LEU A 109 -1.59 -6.21 -14.29
N ILE A 110 -1.18 -7.39 -14.76
CA ILE A 110 -2.03 -8.59 -14.70
C ILE A 110 -2.22 -9.01 -13.24
N TRP A 111 -1.13 -9.12 -12.49
CA TRP A 111 -1.19 -9.53 -11.09
C TRP A 111 -1.91 -8.48 -10.22
N GLY A 112 -1.64 -7.19 -10.44
CA GLY A 112 -2.30 -6.09 -9.74
C GLY A 112 -3.82 -6.09 -9.93
N ILE A 113 -4.30 -6.27 -11.18
CA ILE A 113 -5.73 -6.32 -11.47
C ILE A 113 -6.37 -7.62 -10.94
N ASN A 114 -5.78 -8.77 -11.26
CA ASN A 114 -6.40 -10.06 -10.99
C ASN A 114 -6.40 -10.40 -9.50
N TYR A 115 -5.38 -9.98 -8.77
CA TYR A 115 -5.19 -10.32 -7.36
C TYR A 115 -5.26 -9.09 -6.45
N LEU A 116 -4.31 -8.15 -6.55
CA LEU A 116 -4.14 -7.11 -5.53
C LEU A 116 -5.36 -6.18 -5.39
N GLY A 117 -6.00 -5.82 -6.50
CA GLY A 117 -7.24 -5.04 -6.49
C GLY A 117 -8.39 -5.79 -5.82
N HIS A 118 -8.53 -7.10 -6.06
CA HIS A 118 -9.55 -7.92 -5.40
C HIS A 118 -9.25 -8.15 -3.92
N PHE A 119 -7.97 -8.29 -3.55
CA PHE A 119 -7.55 -8.35 -2.15
C PHE A 119 -8.03 -7.09 -1.41
N LEU A 120 -7.69 -5.90 -1.92
CA LEU A 120 -8.11 -4.64 -1.30
C LEU A 120 -9.64 -4.53 -1.24
N LEU A 121 -10.33 -4.81 -2.34
CA LEU A 121 -11.79 -4.75 -2.41
C LEU A 121 -12.44 -5.65 -1.36
N THR A 122 -11.99 -6.90 -1.27
CA THR A 122 -12.52 -7.89 -0.34
C THR A 122 -12.25 -7.48 1.10
N ASN A 123 -11.04 -7.01 1.40
CA ASN A 123 -10.68 -6.60 2.75
C ASN A 123 -11.46 -5.38 3.23
N LEU A 124 -11.72 -4.40 2.34
CA LEU A 124 -12.52 -3.21 2.69
C LEU A 124 -14.02 -3.52 2.85
N LEU A 125 -14.54 -4.55 2.20
CA LEU A 125 -15.94 -5.00 2.32
C LEU A 125 -16.16 -6.05 3.40
N LEU A 126 -15.09 -6.50 4.08
CA LEU A 126 -15.12 -7.63 5.00
C LEU A 126 -16.04 -7.39 6.19
N GLU A 127 -16.04 -6.18 6.74
CA GLU A 127 -16.95 -5.80 7.83
C GLU A 127 -18.41 -5.81 7.37
N THR A 128 -18.71 -5.23 6.20
CA THR A 128 -20.07 -5.24 5.63
C THR A 128 -20.56 -6.66 5.38
N LEU A 129 -19.70 -7.55 4.88
CA LEU A 129 -20.01 -8.98 4.68
C LEU A 129 -20.32 -9.68 6.00
N GLN A 130 -19.52 -9.46 7.05
CA GLN A 130 -19.74 -10.05 8.38
C GLN A 130 -21.04 -9.55 9.02
N ASN A 131 -21.31 -8.25 8.94
CA ASN A 131 -22.54 -7.64 9.45
C ASN A 131 -23.80 -8.12 8.68
N SER A 132 -23.61 -8.64 7.47
CA SER A 132 -24.68 -9.17 6.61
C SER A 132 -24.76 -10.70 6.64
N ALA A 133 -24.03 -11.36 7.56
CA ALA A 133 -23.99 -12.81 7.60
C ALA A 133 -25.39 -13.42 7.81
N PRO A 134 -25.73 -14.55 7.15
CA PRO A 134 -24.84 -15.36 6.31
C PRO A 134 -24.53 -14.70 4.96
N SER A 135 -23.23 -14.60 4.63
CA SER A 135 -22.76 -14.00 3.38
C SER A 135 -21.64 -14.85 2.76
N ARG A 136 -21.39 -14.65 1.46
CA ARG A 136 -20.49 -15.50 0.68
C ARG A 136 -19.55 -14.68 -0.19
N ILE A 137 -18.33 -15.18 -0.37
CA ILE A 137 -17.32 -14.61 -1.26
C ILE A 137 -16.89 -15.69 -2.26
N PHE A 138 -16.95 -15.36 -3.55
CA PHE A 138 -16.51 -16.25 -4.62
C PHE A 138 -15.36 -15.63 -5.43
N MET A 139 -14.24 -16.35 -5.48
CA MET A 139 -13.07 -15.99 -6.29
C MET A 139 -13.10 -16.74 -7.62
N VAL A 140 -13.18 -16.03 -8.75
CA VAL A 140 -13.08 -16.68 -10.07
C VAL A 140 -11.61 -16.87 -10.44
N ALA A 141 -11.11 -18.08 -10.25
CA ALA A 141 -9.72 -18.46 -10.44
C ALA A 141 -9.47 -19.05 -11.85
N SER A 142 -8.58 -20.05 -11.95
CA SER A 142 -8.30 -20.82 -13.18
C SER A 142 -7.61 -22.12 -12.79
N ASP A 143 -7.81 -23.19 -13.56
CA ASP A 143 -6.96 -24.38 -13.59
C ASP A 143 -5.45 -24.07 -13.74
N LEU A 144 -5.08 -22.98 -14.44
CA LEU A 144 -3.70 -22.52 -14.52
C LEU A 144 -3.09 -22.18 -13.15
N ALA A 145 -3.90 -21.91 -12.12
CA ALA A 145 -3.45 -21.70 -10.75
C ALA A 145 -2.79 -22.94 -10.14
N LEU A 146 -3.01 -24.13 -10.71
CA LEU A 146 -2.44 -25.39 -10.24
C LEU A 146 -0.99 -25.62 -10.70
N ARG A 147 -0.49 -24.81 -11.64
CA ARG A 147 0.82 -25.01 -12.30
C ARG A 147 2.03 -24.38 -11.59
N PRO A 148 1.94 -23.21 -10.91
CA PRO A 148 3.11 -22.61 -10.30
C PRO A 148 3.68 -23.47 -9.17
N THR A 149 5.00 -23.56 -9.11
CA THR A 149 5.74 -24.27 -8.04
C THR A 149 6.44 -23.32 -7.07
N SER A 150 6.41 -22.02 -7.34
CA SER A 150 6.93 -20.98 -6.44
C SER A 150 6.32 -19.60 -6.76
N ILE A 151 6.43 -18.66 -5.82
CA ILE A 151 6.10 -17.25 -6.01
C ILE A 151 7.40 -16.45 -6.08
N LYS A 152 7.65 -15.79 -7.22
CA LYS A 152 8.77 -14.85 -7.42
C LYS A 152 8.31 -13.44 -7.10
N TRP A 153 8.34 -13.06 -5.82
CA TRP A 153 7.82 -11.79 -5.30
C TRP A 153 8.30 -10.55 -6.05
N GLU A 154 9.57 -10.52 -6.45
CA GLU A 154 10.17 -9.41 -7.19
C GLU A 154 9.57 -9.23 -8.60
N ARG A 155 8.79 -10.20 -9.09
CA ARG A 155 8.05 -10.10 -10.36
C ARG A 155 6.90 -9.11 -10.27
N PHE A 156 6.27 -8.97 -9.10
CA PHE A 156 5.07 -8.15 -8.89
C PHE A 156 5.29 -6.65 -9.03
N VAL A 157 6.55 -6.18 -9.01
CA VAL A 157 6.93 -4.77 -9.23
C VAL A 157 7.68 -4.54 -10.54
N LYS A 158 7.82 -5.59 -11.37
CA LYS A 158 8.49 -5.51 -12.69
C LYS A 158 7.44 -5.36 -13.80
N LYS A 159 7.87 -4.85 -14.96
CA LYS A 159 7.00 -4.82 -16.16
C LYS A 159 6.64 -6.25 -16.58
N THR A 160 5.45 -6.44 -17.13
CA THR A 160 4.95 -7.71 -17.67
C THR A 160 5.99 -8.40 -18.57
N PRO A 161 6.31 -9.70 -18.37
CA PRO A 161 7.31 -10.41 -19.17
C PRO A 161 6.74 -10.75 -20.54
N PHE A 162 7.61 -11.18 -21.46
CA PHE A 162 7.16 -11.85 -22.67
C PHE A 162 6.40 -13.15 -22.35
N ASN A 163 6.89 -13.95 -21.38
CA ASN A 163 6.20 -15.11 -20.83
C ASN A 163 5.18 -14.73 -19.73
N PHE A 164 4.12 -14.02 -20.09
CA PHE A 164 3.10 -13.53 -19.16
C PHE A 164 2.18 -14.65 -18.61
N ILE A 165 2.21 -15.85 -19.18
CA ILE A 165 1.35 -16.98 -18.77
C ILE A 165 1.68 -17.42 -17.34
N GLU A 166 2.96 -17.52 -16.99
CA GLU A 166 3.41 -17.82 -15.61
C GLU A 166 2.85 -16.77 -14.63
N LEU A 167 2.84 -15.51 -15.03
CA LEU A 167 2.37 -14.43 -14.16
C LEU A 167 0.85 -14.43 -14.00
N TYR A 168 0.10 -14.73 -15.06
CA TYR A 168 -1.34 -14.96 -14.97
C TYR A 168 -1.64 -16.15 -14.05
N ALA A 169 -0.94 -17.27 -14.22
CA ALA A 169 -1.08 -18.46 -13.37
C ALA A 169 -0.81 -18.13 -11.89
N VAL A 170 0.27 -17.41 -11.60
CA VAL A 170 0.59 -16.92 -10.24
C VAL A 170 -0.51 -16.00 -9.71
N SER A 171 -1.06 -15.08 -10.52
CA SER A 171 -2.17 -14.22 -10.08
C SER A 171 -3.41 -15.01 -9.67
N LYS A 172 -3.69 -16.13 -10.35
CA LYS A 172 -4.81 -17.02 -10.02
C LYS A 172 -4.49 -17.93 -8.84
N LEU A 173 -3.24 -18.36 -8.67
CA LEU A 173 -2.78 -19.04 -7.45
C LEU A 173 -2.93 -18.15 -6.22
N CYS A 174 -2.55 -16.86 -6.31
CA CYS A 174 -2.73 -15.92 -5.20
C CYS A 174 -4.20 -15.77 -4.77
N LEU A 175 -5.17 -15.91 -5.68
CA LEU A 175 -6.60 -15.96 -5.31
C LEU A 175 -6.96 -17.24 -4.54
N LEU A 176 -6.36 -18.40 -4.86
CA LEU A 176 -6.56 -19.64 -4.11
C LEU A 176 -5.95 -19.54 -2.70
N ILE A 177 -4.73 -18.99 -2.59
CA ILE A 177 -4.09 -18.71 -1.31
C ILE A 177 -4.96 -17.77 -0.47
N LEU A 178 -5.47 -16.68 -1.07
CA LEU A 178 -6.37 -15.75 -0.40
C LEU A 178 -7.69 -16.40 0.02
N THR A 179 -8.21 -17.33 -0.76
CA THR A 179 -9.41 -18.12 -0.41
C THR A 179 -9.17 -18.92 0.86
N GLN A 180 -8.03 -19.63 0.96
CA GLN A 180 -7.65 -20.36 2.17
C GLN A 180 -7.48 -19.42 3.37
N GLU A 181 -6.72 -18.35 3.21
CA GLU A 181 -6.41 -17.44 4.30
C GLU A 181 -7.66 -16.70 4.82
N LEU A 182 -8.56 -16.26 3.93
CA LEU A 182 -9.85 -15.71 4.33
C LEU A 182 -10.73 -16.75 5.01
N SER A 183 -10.78 -17.99 4.50
CA SER A 183 -11.61 -19.05 5.09
C SER A 183 -11.24 -19.32 6.55
N ARG A 184 -9.93 -19.30 6.86
CA ARG A 184 -9.38 -19.43 8.21
C ARG A 184 -9.69 -18.20 9.07
N ARG A 185 -9.49 -17.00 8.53
CA ARG A 185 -9.73 -15.73 9.26
C ARG A 185 -11.21 -15.48 9.56
N LEU A 186 -12.11 -16.03 8.75
CA LEU A 186 -13.56 -15.87 8.87
C LEU A 186 -14.24 -17.05 9.57
N GLU A 187 -13.46 -17.96 10.16
CA GLU A 187 -14.02 -19.00 11.03
C GLU A 187 -14.94 -18.38 12.09
N ASN A 188 -16.11 -19.00 12.29
CA ASN A 188 -17.15 -18.55 13.22
C ASN A 188 -17.84 -17.21 12.89
N THR A 189 -17.64 -16.64 11.70
CA THR A 189 -18.33 -15.40 11.28
C THR A 189 -19.57 -15.62 10.41
N ASN A 190 -19.89 -16.89 10.07
CA ASN A 190 -20.91 -17.27 9.08
C ASN A 190 -20.71 -16.65 7.68
N VAL A 191 -19.48 -16.22 7.38
CA VAL A 191 -19.05 -15.81 6.04
C VAL A 191 -18.26 -16.95 5.40
N THR A 192 -18.70 -17.42 4.24
CA THR A 192 -17.97 -18.47 3.49
C THR A 192 -17.18 -17.91 2.33
N VAL A 193 -16.02 -18.52 2.04
CA VAL A 193 -15.14 -18.08 0.96
C VAL A 193 -14.72 -19.28 0.13
N ASN A 194 -15.04 -19.28 -1.17
CA ASN A 194 -14.67 -20.35 -2.08
C ASN A 194 -14.13 -19.80 -3.39
N ALA A 195 -13.45 -20.67 -4.15
CA ALA A 195 -12.96 -20.37 -5.48
C ALA A 195 -13.62 -21.26 -6.52
N ILE A 196 -13.72 -20.78 -7.76
CA ILE A 196 -14.22 -21.57 -8.89
C ILE A 196 -13.40 -21.34 -10.15
N HIS A 197 -13.15 -22.41 -10.89
CA HIS A 197 -12.61 -22.37 -12.24
C HIS A 197 -13.77 -22.37 -13.24
N PRO A 198 -13.89 -21.34 -14.10
CA PRO A 198 -15.04 -21.21 -14.99
C PRO A 198 -15.02 -22.15 -16.20
N GLY A 199 -13.96 -22.96 -16.40
CA GLY A 199 -13.77 -23.73 -17.64
C GLY A 199 -13.13 -22.92 -18.77
N PHE A 200 -12.95 -23.55 -19.94
CA PHE A 200 -12.52 -22.88 -21.18
C PHE A 200 -13.71 -22.16 -21.83
N VAL A 201 -14.01 -20.96 -21.34
CA VAL A 201 -15.23 -20.23 -21.71
C VAL A 201 -15.07 -19.41 -22.99
N GLN A 202 -16.04 -19.51 -23.89
CA GLN A 202 -16.18 -18.68 -25.08
C GLN A 202 -16.23 -17.19 -24.71
N SER A 203 -15.08 -16.53 -24.73
CA SER A 203 -14.88 -15.21 -24.17
C SER A 203 -13.93 -14.37 -25.02
N ASN A 204 -13.86 -13.08 -24.72
CA ASN A 204 -12.92 -12.18 -25.41
C ASN A 204 -11.54 -12.12 -24.74
N ILE A 205 -11.24 -13.02 -23.80
CA ILE A 205 -10.08 -12.92 -22.90
C ILE A 205 -8.77 -13.30 -23.61
N THR A 206 -8.78 -14.29 -24.50
CA THR A 206 -7.60 -14.69 -25.30
C THR A 206 -7.97 -14.84 -26.78
N LEU A 207 -6.97 -14.88 -27.67
CA LEU A 207 -7.21 -15.18 -29.09
C LEU A 207 -7.86 -16.55 -29.25
N GLY A 208 -7.44 -17.54 -28.46
CA GLY A 208 -8.04 -18.88 -28.40
C GLY A 208 -9.52 -18.84 -28.02
N HIS A 209 -9.89 -18.10 -26.97
CA HIS A 209 -11.30 -17.96 -26.56
C HIS A 209 -12.14 -17.15 -27.57
N ARG A 210 -11.54 -16.16 -28.26
CA ARG A 210 -12.21 -15.41 -29.33
C ARG A 210 -12.49 -16.30 -30.53
N LEU A 211 -11.53 -17.15 -30.88
CA LEU A 211 -11.67 -18.14 -31.95
C LEU A 211 -12.67 -19.23 -31.54
N SER A 212 -12.64 -19.68 -30.28
CA SER A 212 -13.59 -20.65 -29.76
C SER A 212 -15.02 -20.10 -29.74
N LYS A 213 -15.21 -18.82 -29.39
CA LYS A 213 -16.49 -18.11 -29.52
C LYS A 213 -16.95 -18.00 -30.98
N TYR A 214 -16.04 -17.76 -31.91
CA TYR A 214 -16.37 -17.71 -33.35
C TYR A 214 -16.76 -19.10 -33.90
N LEU A 215 -16.09 -20.15 -33.42
CA LEU A 215 -16.31 -21.53 -33.85
C LEU A 215 -17.39 -22.28 -33.03
N GLY A 216 -17.91 -21.70 -31.95
CA GLY A 216 -18.83 -22.36 -31.02
C GLY A 216 -18.19 -23.49 -30.19
N ILE A 217 -16.86 -23.51 -30.05
CA ILE A 217 -16.10 -24.56 -29.34
C ILE A 217 -15.80 -24.09 -27.92
N GLY A 218 -15.96 -24.96 -26.92
CA GLY A 218 -15.78 -24.65 -25.50
C GLY A 218 -17.09 -24.24 -24.80
N ILE A 219 -16.99 -23.88 -23.53
CA ILE A 219 -18.14 -23.70 -22.63
C ILE A 219 -18.80 -22.34 -22.85
N SER A 220 -20.13 -22.28 -22.86
CA SER A 220 -20.84 -21.00 -22.95
C SER A 220 -20.67 -20.19 -21.65
N PRO A 221 -20.63 -18.85 -21.71
CA PRO A 221 -20.62 -18.03 -20.49
C PRO A 221 -21.77 -18.33 -19.54
N GLN A 222 -22.93 -18.73 -20.08
CA GLN A 222 -24.13 -19.12 -19.35
C GLN A 222 -23.90 -20.39 -18.54
N GLU A 223 -23.40 -21.44 -19.19
CA GLU A 223 -23.11 -22.72 -18.55
C GLU A 223 -22.07 -22.58 -17.43
N SER A 224 -21.02 -21.81 -17.67
CA SER A 224 -20.01 -21.48 -16.65
C SER A 224 -20.61 -20.71 -15.47
N ALA A 225 -21.46 -19.71 -15.75
CA ALA A 225 -22.13 -18.94 -14.71
C ALA A 225 -23.12 -19.79 -13.90
N SER A 226 -23.80 -20.77 -14.50
CA SER A 226 -24.71 -21.68 -13.78
C SER A 226 -24.02 -22.46 -12.68
N GLY A 227 -22.79 -22.96 -12.92
CA GLY A 227 -21.99 -23.62 -11.89
C GLY A 227 -21.67 -22.71 -10.70
N LEU A 228 -21.18 -21.50 -10.99
CA LEU A 228 -20.90 -20.48 -9.98
C LEU A 228 -22.16 -20.11 -9.20
N LEU A 229 -23.27 -19.85 -9.89
CA LEU A 229 -24.55 -19.51 -9.28
C LEU A 229 -25.02 -20.61 -8.33
N ASN A 230 -24.94 -21.89 -8.73
CA ASN A 230 -25.36 -22.97 -7.85
C ASN A 230 -24.51 -23.03 -6.58
N CYS A 231 -23.18 -22.93 -6.70
CA CYS A 231 -22.31 -22.84 -5.51
C CYS A 231 -22.61 -21.60 -4.65
N ALA A 232 -22.97 -20.48 -5.28
CA ALA A 232 -23.22 -19.21 -4.59
C ALA A 232 -24.61 -19.10 -3.95
N THR A 233 -25.63 -19.79 -4.46
CA THR A 233 -27.02 -19.60 -4.00
C THR A 233 -27.68 -20.87 -3.46
N SER A 234 -27.13 -22.06 -3.74
CA SER A 234 -27.69 -23.31 -3.22
C SER A 234 -27.50 -23.42 -1.69
N PRO A 235 -28.51 -23.95 -0.96
CA PRO A 235 -28.37 -24.33 0.44
C PRO A 235 -27.27 -25.38 0.70
N ASP A 236 -27.00 -26.26 -0.27
CA ASP A 236 -26.00 -27.35 -0.12
C ASP A 236 -24.58 -26.80 0.07
N PHE A 237 -24.33 -25.59 -0.43
CA PHE A 237 -23.05 -24.90 -0.30
C PHE A 237 -23.03 -23.86 0.84
N ALA A 238 -24.08 -23.78 1.66
CA ALA A 238 -24.21 -22.73 2.66
C ALA A 238 -23.10 -22.73 3.72
N ALA A 239 -22.63 -23.91 4.12
CA ALA A 239 -21.55 -24.07 5.10
C ALA A 239 -20.19 -24.41 4.46
N VAL A 240 -20.13 -24.51 3.13
CA VAL A 240 -18.91 -24.89 2.42
C VAL A 240 -17.99 -23.67 2.33
N THR A 241 -16.75 -23.80 2.81
CA THR A 241 -15.74 -22.73 2.79
C THR A 241 -14.36 -23.33 2.53
N GLY A 242 -13.45 -22.52 1.98
CA GLY A 242 -12.08 -22.93 1.68
C GLY A 242 -11.97 -23.93 0.53
N LYS A 243 -12.96 -24.05 -0.35
CA LYS A 243 -12.96 -25.03 -1.45
C LYS A 243 -12.70 -24.39 -2.80
N PHE A 244 -12.18 -25.19 -3.73
CA PHE A 244 -11.97 -24.82 -5.13
C PHE A 244 -12.77 -25.78 -6.01
N PHE A 245 -13.63 -25.25 -6.89
CA PHE A 245 -14.52 -26.04 -7.73
C PHE A 245 -14.26 -25.84 -9.22
N ASP A 246 -14.64 -26.81 -10.06
CA ASP A 246 -14.86 -26.58 -11.49
C ASP A 246 -16.27 -26.02 -11.76
N TYR A 247 -16.56 -25.71 -13.02
CA TYR A 247 -17.88 -25.21 -13.44
C TYR A 247 -19.01 -26.26 -13.34
N GLN A 248 -18.66 -27.54 -13.18
CA GLN A 248 -19.60 -28.63 -12.92
C GLN A 248 -19.79 -28.88 -11.41
N GLN A 249 -19.15 -28.06 -10.57
CA GLN A 249 -19.22 -28.10 -9.10
C GLN A 249 -18.45 -29.26 -8.47
N ASN A 250 -17.57 -29.93 -9.23
CA ASN A 250 -16.66 -30.90 -8.65
C ASN A 250 -15.54 -30.18 -7.90
N GLU A 251 -15.18 -30.67 -6.71
CA GLU A 251 -14.04 -30.14 -5.97
C GLU A 251 -12.73 -30.47 -6.72
N ILE A 252 -11.93 -29.44 -6.96
CA ILE A 252 -10.58 -29.53 -7.50
C ILE A 252 -9.61 -29.46 -6.31
N GLU A 253 -8.66 -30.39 -6.28
CA GLU A 253 -7.62 -30.35 -5.27
C GLU A 253 -6.75 -29.08 -5.39
N LEU A 254 -6.57 -28.39 -4.27
CA LEU A 254 -5.71 -27.22 -4.17
C LEU A 254 -4.23 -27.61 -4.32
N PRO A 255 -3.40 -26.78 -5.00
CA PRO A 255 -1.98 -27.01 -5.07
C PRO A 255 -1.34 -26.80 -3.67
N ASP A 256 -0.19 -27.45 -3.41
CA ASP A 256 0.46 -27.39 -2.10
C ASP A 256 0.75 -25.96 -1.64
N LEU A 257 1.15 -25.08 -2.56
CA LEU A 257 1.36 -23.65 -2.27
C LEU A 257 0.09 -22.94 -1.78
N ALA A 258 -1.09 -23.37 -2.21
CA ALA A 258 -2.34 -22.79 -1.72
C ALA A 258 -2.67 -23.25 -0.30
N LYS A 259 -2.26 -24.48 0.06
CA LYS A 259 -2.45 -25.07 1.40
C LYS A 259 -1.39 -24.60 2.41
N ASP A 260 -0.31 -23.98 1.95
CA ASP A 260 0.78 -23.46 2.78
C ASP A 260 0.32 -22.25 3.60
N THR A 261 0.09 -22.47 4.89
CA THR A 261 -0.37 -21.45 5.83
C THR A 261 0.63 -20.32 6.05
N GLU A 262 1.94 -20.60 6.03
CA GLU A 262 2.97 -19.58 6.22
C GLU A 262 3.01 -18.67 5.00
N LEU A 263 2.98 -19.26 3.80
CA LEU A 263 2.89 -18.51 2.55
C LEU A 263 1.60 -17.68 2.48
N GLY A 264 0.48 -18.23 2.95
CA GLY A 264 -0.80 -17.54 3.04
C GLY A 264 -0.76 -16.31 3.93
N GLN A 265 -0.19 -16.45 5.12
CA GLN A 265 0.02 -15.33 6.04
C GLN A 265 0.97 -14.28 5.45
N GLN A 266 2.10 -14.70 4.89
CA GLN A 266 3.05 -13.78 4.25
C GLN A 266 2.40 -12.99 3.11
N LEU A 267 1.63 -13.67 2.25
CA LEU A 267 0.93 -13.02 1.14
C LEU A 267 -0.14 -12.05 1.63
N TRP A 268 -0.89 -12.40 2.68
CA TRP A 268 -1.88 -11.52 3.31
C TRP A 268 -1.24 -10.26 3.86
N GLU A 269 -0.19 -10.40 4.66
CA GLU A 269 0.53 -9.29 5.28
C GLU A 269 1.14 -8.38 4.22
N GLN A 270 1.87 -8.94 3.24
CA GLN A 270 2.44 -8.15 2.15
C GLN A 270 1.36 -7.42 1.35
N SER A 271 0.21 -8.04 1.12
CA SER A 271 -0.90 -7.41 0.40
C SER A 271 -1.53 -6.29 1.22
N GLY A 272 -1.67 -6.45 2.54
CA GLY A 272 -2.07 -5.38 3.45
C GLY A 272 -1.11 -4.19 3.40
N LEU A 273 0.20 -4.46 3.41
CA LEU A 273 1.25 -3.44 3.31
C LEU A 273 1.25 -2.73 1.95
N TRP A 274 1.10 -3.47 0.85
CA TRP A 274 1.10 -2.89 -0.50
C TRP A 274 -0.14 -2.04 -0.79
N THR A 275 -1.27 -2.41 -0.21
CA THR A 275 -2.53 -1.71 -0.46
C THR A 275 -2.82 -0.63 0.58
N GLY A 276 -2.09 -0.62 1.70
CA GLY A 276 -2.35 0.24 2.84
C GLY A 276 -3.67 -0.07 3.54
N CYS A 277 -4.22 -1.28 3.41
CA CYS A 277 -5.31 -1.75 4.25
C CYS A 277 -4.73 -2.51 5.44
N HIS A 278 -4.58 -1.86 6.59
CA HIS A 278 -4.21 -2.54 7.81
C HIS A 278 -5.45 -3.16 8.48
N GLN A 279 -5.33 -4.41 8.92
CA GLN A 279 -6.07 -4.85 10.10
C GLN A 279 -5.43 -4.19 11.31
N TYR A 280 -6.21 -3.31 11.93
CA TYR A 280 -6.00 -2.74 13.24
C TYR A 280 -5.52 -3.81 14.24
N ASN A 281 -4.34 -3.60 14.84
CA ASN A 281 -3.94 -4.25 16.08
C ASN A 281 -3.69 -3.15 17.11
N PRO A 282 -4.61 -2.89 18.06
CA PRO A 282 -4.39 -1.85 19.05
C PRO A 282 -3.42 -2.37 20.10
N LYS A 283 -2.14 -2.08 19.90
CA LYS A 283 -1.45 -1.49 21.03
C LYS A 283 -1.69 0.00 20.90
N ALA A 284 -2.70 0.48 21.62
CA ALA A 284 -2.78 1.88 21.96
C ALA A 284 -1.38 2.30 22.47
N PRO A 285 -0.80 3.43 22.02
CA PRO A 285 0.32 3.98 22.74
C PRO A 285 -0.21 4.33 24.13
N ALA A 286 0.16 3.52 25.11
CA ALA A 286 0.26 4.04 26.46
C ALA A 286 1.20 5.24 26.34
N LYS A 287 0.71 6.44 26.66
CA LYS A 287 1.57 7.62 26.78
C LYS A 287 2.73 7.22 27.69
N PRO A 288 3.98 7.16 27.20
CA PRO A 288 5.09 6.99 28.10
C PRO A 288 5.18 8.27 28.93
N GLU A 289 5.37 8.11 30.23
CA GLU A 289 6.01 9.14 31.03
C GLU A 289 7.23 9.68 30.26
N THR A 290 7.47 10.99 30.36
CA THR A 290 8.56 11.76 29.74
C THR A 290 9.66 10.90 29.10
N THR A 291 9.62 10.74 27.78
CA THR A 291 10.64 10.00 27.04
C THR A 291 11.92 10.83 26.96
N VAL A 292 13.05 10.24 27.36
CA VAL A 292 14.36 10.90 27.22
C VAL A 292 14.61 11.23 25.74
N GLY A 293 14.70 12.52 25.45
CA GLY A 293 15.15 13.02 24.15
C GLY A 293 14.07 13.18 23.08
N LEU A 294 12.78 12.91 23.33
CA LEU A 294 11.66 13.26 22.45
C LEU A 294 10.66 14.16 23.21
N LEU A 295 10.35 15.32 22.66
CA LEU A 295 9.34 16.21 23.20
C LEU A 295 7.98 15.93 22.55
N GLU A 296 6.90 16.19 23.29
CA GLU A 296 5.51 16.03 22.86
C GLU A 296 5.23 16.67 21.48
N PRO A 297 4.26 16.17 20.71
CA PRO A 297 3.85 16.81 19.47
C PRO A 297 3.28 18.20 19.73
N TYR A 298 3.75 19.17 18.95
CA TYR A 298 3.26 20.55 18.92
C TYR A 298 2.64 20.86 17.55
N SER A 299 1.87 21.93 17.46
CA SER A 299 1.29 22.39 16.20
C SER A 299 1.89 23.74 15.81
N LEU A 300 2.20 23.91 14.53
CA LEU A 300 2.49 25.22 13.95
C LEU A 300 1.28 26.15 14.14
N ALA A 301 1.51 27.46 14.19
CA ALA A 301 0.46 28.48 14.24
C ALA A 301 -0.21 28.73 12.87
N LEU A 302 0.14 27.93 11.85
CA LEU A 302 -0.40 28.01 10.50
C LEU A 302 -1.75 27.32 10.37
N SER A 303 -2.68 27.95 9.67
CA SER A 303 -3.94 27.31 9.28
C SER A 303 -3.72 26.23 8.20
N PRO A 304 -4.61 25.24 8.05
CA PRO A 304 -4.47 24.20 7.02
C PRO A 304 -4.31 24.74 5.59
N PRO A 305 -5.03 25.81 5.15
CA PRO A 305 -4.80 26.41 3.83
C PRO A 305 -3.42 27.06 3.65
N GLU A 306 -2.91 27.73 4.69
CA GLU A 306 -1.57 28.34 4.67
C GLU A 306 -0.49 27.26 4.57
N LEU A 307 -0.59 26.21 5.39
CA LEU A 307 0.30 25.06 5.34
C LEU A 307 0.23 24.36 3.99
N GLY A 308 -0.97 24.18 3.43
CA GLY A 308 -1.16 23.58 2.11
C GLY A 308 -0.46 24.40 1.01
N SER A 309 -0.58 25.73 1.07
CA SER A 309 0.08 26.65 0.13
C SER A 309 1.60 26.60 0.22
N LEU A 310 2.15 26.61 1.44
CA LEU A 310 3.59 26.47 1.68
C LEU A 310 4.11 25.11 1.22
N THR A 311 3.36 24.03 1.50
CA THR A 311 3.71 22.67 1.06
C THR A 311 3.76 22.58 -0.47
N GLN A 312 2.78 23.15 -1.16
CA GLN A 312 2.80 23.21 -2.63
C GLN A 312 3.96 24.04 -3.17
N ALA A 313 4.28 25.17 -2.52
CA ALA A 313 5.43 25.99 -2.88
C ALA A 313 6.75 25.22 -2.72
N ILE A 314 6.91 24.46 -1.63
CA ILE A 314 8.05 23.55 -1.41
C ILE A 314 8.11 22.50 -2.53
N VAL A 315 7.01 21.82 -2.84
CA VAL A 315 6.96 20.83 -3.91
C VAL A 315 7.38 21.43 -5.26
N LYS A 316 6.98 22.67 -5.55
CA LYS A 316 7.27 23.34 -6.82
C LYS A 316 8.69 23.90 -6.92
N THR A 317 9.21 24.46 -5.83
CA THR A 317 10.45 25.27 -5.86
C THR A 317 11.66 24.54 -5.27
N VAL A 318 11.41 23.52 -4.45
CA VAL A 318 12.44 22.85 -3.64
C VAL A 318 12.66 21.41 -4.06
N LEU A 319 11.60 20.67 -4.40
CA LEU A 319 11.76 19.31 -4.93
C LEU A 319 12.29 19.36 -6.38
N PRO A 320 13.21 18.45 -6.75
CA PRO A 320 13.86 18.51 -8.07
C PRO A 320 12.85 18.27 -9.21
N ASN A 321 12.87 19.14 -10.23
CA ASN A 321 12.40 18.75 -11.56
C ASN A 321 13.25 17.53 -12.01
N PRO A 322 12.64 16.41 -12.42
CA PRO A 322 13.42 15.24 -12.82
C PRO A 322 14.30 15.60 -14.02
N PRO A 323 15.61 15.27 -14.01
CA PRO A 323 16.43 15.47 -15.18
C PRO A 323 15.93 14.51 -16.27
N LEU A 324 15.63 15.05 -17.46
CA LEU A 324 15.23 14.33 -18.68
C LEU A 324 16.24 13.26 -19.18
N LYS A 325 17.30 12.94 -18.40
CA LYS A 325 18.42 12.05 -18.75
C LYS A 325 18.41 10.67 -18.07
N ASN A 326 17.31 10.25 -17.44
CA ASN A 326 17.24 8.95 -16.74
C ASN A 326 16.83 7.74 -17.58
N GLN A 327 16.67 7.86 -18.90
CA GLN A 327 16.47 6.68 -19.76
C GLN A 327 17.77 5.93 -20.10
N PHE A 328 18.93 6.59 -20.01
CA PHE A 328 20.22 6.00 -20.40
C PHE A 328 20.89 5.21 -19.26
N TYR A 329 20.64 5.59 -18.01
CA TYR A 329 21.38 5.06 -16.86
C TYR A 329 20.82 3.77 -16.25
N HIS A 330 19.59 3.38 -16.61
CA HIS A 330 19.03 2.09 -16.21
C HIS A 330 19.69 0.90 -16.95
N PHE A 331 20.38 1.15 -18.06
CA PHE A 331 21.08 0.14 -18.83
C PHE A 331 22.43 -0.25 -18.23
N ILE A 332 23.12 0.69 -17.57
CA ILE A 332 24.46 0.47 -17.02
C ILE A 332 24.39 -0.16 -15.60
N ASP A 333 23.36 0.16 -14.80
CA ASP A 333 23.23 -0.39 -13.44
C ASP A 333 22.89 -1.90 -13.42
N LEU A 334 22.38 -2.43 -14.54
CA LEU A 334 22.11 -3.86 -14.71
C LEU A 334 23.39 -4.69 -14.95
N LEU A 335 24.48 -4.05 -15.39
CA LEU A 335 25.73 -4.75 -15.74
C LEU A 335 26.70 -4.93 -14.55
N ILE A 336 26.45 -4.29 -13.39
CA ILE A 336 27.43 -4.21 -12.30
C ILE A 336 27.04 -5.01 -11.04
N LYS A 337 25.86 -5.65 -10.97
CA LYS A 337 25.40 -6.36 -9.75
C LYS A 337 25.60 -7.88 -9.76
N LEU A 338 26.85 -8.31 -9.96
CA LEU A 338 27.37 -9.58 -9.43
C LEU A 338 28.45 -9.22 -8.40
N LYS A 339 28.14 -9.47 -7.11
CA LYS A 339 29.01 -9.38 -5.91
C LYS A 339 29.85 -8.09 -5.76
N ILE A 340 29.58 -7.32 -4.71
CA ILE A 340 30.52 -6.56 -3.83
C ILE A 340 29.68 -5.54 -3.06
N GLY A 341 29.27 -5.92 -1.84
CA GLY A 341 28.67 -5.01 -0.86
C GLY A 341 29.78 -4.26 -0.15
N GLY A 342 29.91 -2.97 -0.44
CA GLY A 342 30.95 -2.09 0.12
C GLY A 342 31.25 -0.92 -0.83
N MET A 343 31.50 -1.22 -2.10
CA MET A 343 31.73 -0.17 -3.12
C MET A 343 30.44 0.51 -3.60
N VAL A 344 29.27 -0.11 -3.47
CA VAL A 344 28.00 0.44 -3.97
C VAL A 344 27.57 1.72 -3.26
N LEU A 345 27.88 1.88 -1.97
CA LEU A 345 27.61 3.12 -1.23
C LEU A 345 28.56 4.25 -1.69
N LEU A 346 29.85 3.94 -1.85
CA LEU A 346 30.86 4.88 -2.33
C LEU A 346 30.59 5.30 -3.79
N PHE A 347 30.22 4.36 -4.66
CA PHE A 347 29.87 4.65 -6.06
C PHE A 347 28.51 5.35 -6.20
N ASN A 348 27.51 5.03 -5.37
CA ASN A 348 26.28 5.82 -5.34
C ASN A 348 26.54 7.24 -4.83
N GLN A 349 27.40 7.44 -3.83
CA GLN A 349 27.73 8.78 -3.31
C GLN A 349 28.59 9.61 -4.27
N LEU A 350 29.57 8.99 -4.96
CA LEU A 350 30.38 9.67 -5.97
C LEU A 350 29.57 10.05 -7.23
N ARG A 351 28.53 9.27 -7.56
CA ARG A 351 27.65 9.50 -8.71
C ARG A 351 26.42 10.35 -8.38
N LYS A 352 26.03 10.42 -7.10
CA LYS A 352 25.03 11.34 -6.53
C LYS A 352 25.67 12.67 -6.07
N LYS A 353 26.55 13.25 -6.88
CA LYS A 353 27.01 14.64 -6.71
C LYS A 353 25.87 15.69 -6.84
N GLU A 354 24.63 15.24 -6.96
CA GLU A 354 23.40 16.04 -7.00
C GLU A 354 22.33 15.45 -6.05
N PHE A 355 22.68 15.12 -4.79
CA PHE A 355 21.66 15.02 -3.76
C PHE A 355 21.25 16.44 -3.35
N TYR A 356 20.22 16.96 -4.02
CA TYR A 356 19.57 18.26 -3.75
C TYR A 356 18.81 18.30 -2.39
N MET A 357 19.23 17.53 -1.38
CA MET A 357 18.56 17.48 -0.07
C MET A 357 18.94 18.63 0.87
N GLU A 358 19.73 19.59 0.38
CA GLU A 358 20.45 20.56 1.22
C GLU A 358 20.35 21.99 0.68
N ARG A 359 19.25 22.30 -0.01
CA ARG A 359 18.98 23.61 -0.61
C ARG A 359 17.62 24.14 -0.20
N HIS A 360 17.37 24.24 1.10
CA HIS A 360 16.03 24.54 1.59
C HIS A 360 15.96 25.83 2.40
N LEU A 361 17.04 26.28 3.03
CA LEU A 361 17.04 27.57 3.74
C LEU A 361 16.90 28.77 2.79
N ASP A 362 17.31 28.62 1.52
CA ASP A 362 17.13 29.65 0.49
C ASP A 362 15.68 29.67 -0.07
N SER A 363 14.79 28.77 0.38
CA SER A 363 13.39 28.76 -0.03
C SER A 363 12.55 29.64 0.89
N ASP A 364 11.90 30.65 0.33
CA ASP A 364 10.96 31.51 1.07
C ASP A 364 9.88 30.69 1.80
N ALA A 365 9.44 29.57 1.22
CA ALA A 365 8.42 28.72 1.82
C ALA A 365 8.93 27.95 3.05
N VAL A 366 10.17 27.46 3.01
CA VAL A 366 10.80 26.78 4.14
C VAL A 366 11.17 27.80 5.22
N TRP A 367 11.68 28.97 4.81
CA TRP A 367 11.95 30.07 5.72
C TRP A 367 10.69 30.52 6.47
N ALA A 368 9.56 30.68 5.77
CA ALA A 368 8.28 31.02 6.39
C ALA A 368 7.86 30.01 7.49
N ILE A 369 8.06 28.70 7.26
CA ILE A 369 7.80 27.68 8.28
C ILE A 369 8.75 27.84 9.47
N CYS A 370 10.03 28.14 9.23
CA CYS A 370 11.00 28.37 10.31
C CYS A 370 10.66 29.59 11.18
N GLN A 371 9.93 30.56 10.62
CA GLN A 371 9.47 31.76 11.32
C GLN A 371 8.14 31.57 12.08
N ASP A 372 7.57 30.36 12.07
CA ASP A 372 6.33 30.07 12.80
C ASP A 372 6.46 30.36 14.31
N LYS A 373 5.46 31.04 14.87
CA LYS A 373 5.49 31.52 16.26
C LYS A 373 5.58 30.38 17.28
N ASN A 374 4.82 29.30 17.08
CA ASN A 374 4.80 28.17 18.02
C ASN A 374 6.11 27.39 17.94
N LEU A 375 6.63 27.19 16.73
CA LEU A 375 7.95 26.58 16.53
C LEU A 375 9.06 27.41 17.21
N ARG A 376 9.11 28.72 16.97
CA ARG A 376 10.12 29.59 17.57
C ARG A 376 10.03 29.65 19.09
N GLN A 377 8.82 29.67 19.65
CA GLN A 377 8.63 29.61 21.10
C GLN A 377 9.28 28.34 21.67
N LYS A 378 9.00 27.16 21.09
CA LYS A 378 9.53 25.89 21.59
C LYS A 378 11.04 25.76 21.42
N LEU A 379 11.58 26.29 20.32
CA LEU A 379 13.03 26.32 20.13
C LEU A 379 13.71 27.25 21.14
N ASN A 380 13.15 28.43 21.41
CA ASN A 380 13.67 29.37 22.39
C ASN A 380 13.66 28.79 23.82
N GLU A 381 12.59 28.06 24.19
CA GLU A 381 12.49 27.36 25.48
C GLU A 381 13.64 26.35 25.68
N TYR A 382 14.14 25.72 24.61
CA TYR A 382 15.20 24.69 24.69
C TYR A 382 16.62 25.23 24.49
N LEU A 383 16.84 26.04 23.45
CA LEU A 383 18.16 26.54 23.01
C LEU A 383 18.49 27.96 23.53
N GLY A 384 17.49 28.73 23.96
CA GLY A 384 17.62 30.18 24.21
C GLY A 384 17.34 31.03 22.96
N GLU A 385 17.53 32.35 23.07
CA GLU A 385 17.08 33.31 22.04
C GLU A 385 17.92 33.33 20.76
N SER A 386 19.19 32.92 20.83
CA SER A 386 20.09 32.90 19.67
C SER A 386 20.19 31.48 19.12
N ILE A 387 19.37 31.16 18.12
CA ILE A 387 19.29 29.83 17.54
C ILE A 387 20.03 29.80 16.20
N VAL A 388 20.94 28.84 16.03
CA VAL A 388 21.62 28.60 14.76
C VAL A 388 20.95 27.43 14.05
N LEU A 389 20.30 27.71 12.92
CA LEU A 389 19.84 26.71 11.96
C LEU A 389 20.96 26.42 10.97
N TRP A 390 21.53 25.22 11.07
CA TRP A 390 22.72 24.86 10.30
C TRP A 390 22.43 23.83 9.21
N ARG A 391 21.28 23.15 9.26
CA ARG A 391 20.84 22.24 8.21
C ARG A 391 19.32 22.08 8.20
N SER A 392 18.77 21.91 7.00
CA SER A 392 17.35 21.61 6.78
C SER A 392 17.22 20.61 5.64
N GLU A 393 16.35 19.60 5.77
CA GLU A 393 16.19 18.53 4.79
C GLU A 393 14.71 18.29 4.50
N ILE A 394 14.33 18.24 3.22
CA ILE A 394 13.00 17.80 2.80
C ILE A 394 13.05 16.32 2.51
N TRP A 395 12.26 15.56 3.25
CA TRP A 395 12.11 14.13 3.06
C TRP A 395 10.88 13.86 2.22
N VAL A 396 11.06 13.10 1.14
CA VAL A 396 9.97 12.52 0.34
C VAL A 396 10.02 11.00 0.49
N ASN A 397 8.99 10.43 1.11
CA ASN A 397 8.88 8.98 1.29
C ASN A 397 7.79 8.46 0.37
N TYR A 398 8.16 7.83 -0.75
CA TYR A 398 7.21 7.25 -1.69
C TYR A 398 6.67 5.91 -1.16
N PRO A 399 5.47 5.46 -1.59
CA PRO A 399 4.97 4.14 -1.25
C PRO A 399 5.99 3.02 -1.54
N SER A 400 6.04 2.02 -0.67
CA SER A 400 6.99 0.88 -0.67
C SER A 400 8.47 1.24 -0.47
N GLN A 401 8.81 2.52 -0.26
CA GLN A 401 10.15 2.95 0.06
C GLN A 401 10.36 2.95 1.58
N GLN A 402 11.57 2.60 2.02
CA GLN A 402 12.01 2.84 3.40
C GLN A 402 13.17 3.83 3.33
N LEU A 403 13.01 4.97 4.00
CA LEU A 403 14.10 5.90 4.21
C LEU A 403 14.94 5.37 5.38
N ILE A 404 16.26 5.63 5.39
CA ILE A 404 17.25 5.22 6.41
C ILE A 404 16.79 4.02 7.28
N PRO A 405 16.93 2.77 6.78
CA PRO A 405 16.34 1.59 7.45
C PRO A 405 17.08 1.15 8.72
N PHE A 406 18.13 1.88 9.11
CA PHE A 406 18.98 1.53 10.24
C PHE A 406 18.65 2.40 11.45
N TRP A 407 18.72 1.81 12.64
CA TRP A 407 18.63 2.53 13.90
C TRP A 407 19.78 3.50 14.05
N HIS A 408 19.49 4.75 14.42
CA HIS A 408 20.49 5.80 14.52
C HIS A 408 20.11 6.89 15.51
N GLN A 409 21.12 7.69 15.81
CA GLN A 409 21.08 8.91 16.61
C GLN A 409 21.65 10.04 15.76
N ASP A 410 20.97 11.18 15.74
CA ASP A 410 21.33 12.36 14.92
C ASP A 410 22.36 13.25 15.64
N SER A 411 23.58 12.73 15.86
CA SER A 411 24.61 13.38 16.70
C SER A 411 25.78 14.06 15.95
N TYR A 412 25.90 13.85 14.64
CA TYR A 412 26.82 14.45 13.67
C TYR A 412 28.25 14.81 14.18
N PRO A 413 29.02 13.85 14.74
CA PRO A 413 30.29 14.14 15.43
C PRO A 413 31.42 14.68 14.52
N ASN A 414 31.34 14.51 13.21
CA ASN A 414 32.31 15.10 12.28
C ASN A 414 31.93 16.53 11.87
N LEU A 415 30.68 16.95 12.11
CA LEU A 415 30.13 18.22 11.65
C LEU A 415 29.93 19.22 12.79
N LEU A 416 29.75 18.72 14.02
CA LEU A 416 29.52 19.54 15.21
C LEU A 416 30.67 19.34 16.21
N GLN A 417 31.21 20.43 16.72
CA GLN A 417 32.27 20.46 17.74
C GLN A 417 31.93 21.49 18.83
N GLY A 418 32.56 21.35 20.00
CA GLY A 418 32.34 22.25 21.14
C GLY A 418 31.17 21.85 22.03
N GLU A 419 30.98 22.61 23.11
CA GLU A 419 29.94 22.36 24.10
C GLU A 419 28.69 23.21 23.82
N GLY A 420 27.52 22.58 23.88
CA GLY A 420 26.23 23.25 23.73
C GLY A 420 25.12 22.28 23.37
N LYS A 421 23.87 22.77 23.44
CA LYS A 421 22.70 21.96 23.10
C LYS A 421 22.46 21.94 21.60
N THR A 422 22.11 20.75 21.11
CA THR A 422 21.59 20.52 19.76
C THR A 422 20.15 20.04 19.84
N ILE A 423 19.36 20.32 18.80
CA ILE A 423 18.00 19.78 18.68
C ILE A 423 17.62 19.60 17.22
N ASN A 424 16.80 18.59 16.99
CA ASN A 424 16.23 18.24 15.71
C ASN A 424 14.74 18.52 15.75
N VAL A 425 14.20 19.09 14.68
CA VAL A 425 12.76 19.26 14.50
C VAL A 425 12.34 18.38 13.34
N TYR A 426 11.25 17.63 13.50
CA TYR A 426 10.59 16.93 12.42
C TYR A 426 9.18 17.48 12.27
N ILE A 427 8.90 18.08 11.11
CA ILE A 427 7.64 18.76 10.79
C ILE A 427 6.89 17.94 9.72
N ALA A 428 5.66 17.55 10.02
CA ALA A 428 4.78 16.86 9.09
C ALA A 428 4.16 17.86 8.10
N LEU A 429 4.54 17.77 6.81
CA LEU A 429 3.90 18.57 5.75
C LEU A 429 2.67 17.86 5.16
N THR A 430 2.67 16.53 5.24
CA THR A 430 1.53 15.65 5.01
C THR A 430 1.33 14.77 6.23
N GLU A 431 0.25 13.99 6.29
CA GLU A 431 0.02 13.06 7.40
C GLU A 431 1.19 12.10 7.61
N VAL A 432 1.61 11.97 8.86
CA VAL A 432 2.61 11.02 9.33
C VAL A 432 1.93 10.06 10.29
N ASN A 433 2.02 8.77 10.01
CA ASN A 433 1.39 7.74 10.81
C ASN A 433 2.34 6.52 10.95
N GLU A 434 1.86 5.53 11.70
CA GLU A 434 2.52 4.24 11.97
C GLU A 434 2.91 3.43 10.72
N ARG A 435 2.57 3.90 9.52
CA ARG A 435 2.84 3.23 8.24
C ARG A 435 3.76 4.01 7.33
N ASN A 436 4.12 5.26 7.63
CA ASN A 436 4.93 6.07 6.69
C ASN A 436 5.99 6.97 7.34
N GLY A 437 5.95 7.11 8.67
CA GLY A 437 6.81 8.00 9.42
C GLY A 437 8.14 7.36 9.84
N PHE A 438 8.41 7.50 11.13
CA PHE A 438 9.54 6.88 11.80
C PHE A 438 9.08 6.35 13.15
N GLU A 439 9.87 5.46 13.71
CA GLU A 439 9.67 4.89 15.03
C GLU A 439 10.90 5.13 15.89
N TYR A 440 10.71 5.16 17.20
CA TYR A 440 11.76 5.41 18.18
C TYR A 440 11.70 4.40 19.32
N ILE A 441 12.83 4.20 20.01
CA ILE A 441 12.88 3.41 21.25
C ILE A 441 12.73 4.35 22.44
N PRO A 442 11.66 4.24 23.25
CA PRO A 442 11.49 5.04 24.45
C PRO A 442 12.61 4.79 25.48
N ASN A 443 13.13 5.86 26.09
CA ASN A 443 14.11 5.78 27.18
C ASN A 443 15.36 4.93 26.87
N PHE A 444 15.76 4.90 25.59
CA PHE A 444 16.91 4.14 25.14
C PHE A 444 18.19 4.52 25.89
N GLN A 445 18.93 3.50 26.35
CA GLN A 445 20.27 3.64 26.89
C GLN A 445 21.22 2.74 26.12
N LEU A 446 22.43 3.24 25.85
CA LEU A 446 23.42 2.47 25.13
C LEU A 446 23.95 1.35 26.04
N THR A 447 23.63 0.11 25.71
CA THR A 447 24.08 -1.09 26.43
C THR A 447 25.18 -1.83 25.65
N PRO A 448 26.01 -2.68 26.31
CA PRO A 448 27.13 -3.36 25.65
C PRO A 448 26.74 -4.30 24.49
N ASP A 449 25.50 -4.78 24.49
CA ASP A 449 24.88 -5.65 23.47
C ASP A 449 24.46 -4.88 22.19
N VAL A 450 24.38 -3.55 22.24
CA VAL A 450 24.09 -2.73 21.06
C VAL A 450 25.37 -2.49 20.26
N SER A 451 25.44 -3.07 19.05
CA SER A 451 26.61 -2.97 18.18
C SER A 451 26.45 -1.87 17.12
N VAL A 452 27.53 -1.14 16.87
CA VAL A 452 27.61 -0.21 15.73
C VAL A 452 27.77 -1.03 14.46
N LYS A 453 26.74 -1.02 13.61
CA LYS A 453 26.75 -1.68 12.31
C LYS A 453 27.70 -0.99 11.34
N MET A 454 27.62 0.33 11.27
CA MET A 454 28.45 1.17 10.42
C MET A 454 28.46 2.61 10.90
N LYS A 455 29.43 3.38 10.43
CA LYS A 455 29.48 4.84 10.60
C LYS A 455 29.29 5.49 9.25
N ASP A 456 28.46 6.51 9.19
CA ASP A 456 28.40 7.37 8.02
C ASP A 456 29.76 8.10 7.90
N PRO A 457 30.50 7.92 6.80
CA PRO A 457 31.88 8.41 6.70
C PRO A 457 31.97 9.94 6.64
N PHE A 458 30.85 10.64 6.37
CA PHE A 458 30.81 12.09 6.23
C PHE A 458 30.45 12.73 7.57
N SER A 459 29.26 12.43 8.08
CA SER A 459 28.74 12.97 9.34
C SER A 459 29.37 12.35 10.58
N GLY A 460 29.90 11.13 10.47
CA GLY A 460 30.33 10.32 11.59
C GLY A 460 29.17 9.70 12.38
N ASN A 461 27.91 9.86 11.92
CA ASN A 461 26.75 9.27 12.56
C ASN A 461 26.87 7.76 12.65
N ARG A 462 26.50 7.20 13.80
CA ARG A 462 26.53 5.76 14.05
C ARG A 462 25.18 5.17 13.67
N LEU A 463 25.23 4.10 12.90
CA LEU A 463 24.09 3.24 12.59
C LEU A 463 24.24 1.95 13.39
N PHE A 464 23.20 1.54 14.10
CA PHE A 464 23.22 0.45 15.07
C PHE A 464 22.44 -0.77 14.57
N ASN A 465 22.81 -1.95 15.05
CA ASN A 465 21.92 -3.12 15.07
C ASN A 465 21.38 -3.24 16.49
N LEU A 466 20.06 -3.31 16.62
CA LEU A 466 19.41 -3.54 17.91
C LEU A 466 19.03 -5.02 18.05
N PRO A 467 19.15 -5.59 19.26
CA PRO A 467 18.48 -6.83 19.64
C PRO A 467 16.96 -6.78 19.39
N GLU A 468 16.38 -7.93 19.08
CA GLU A 468 14.96 -8.04 18.69
C GLU A 468 14.01 -7.56 19.81
N ASP A 469 14.33 -7.84 21.07
CA ASP A 469 13.57 -7.41 22.24
C ASP A 469 13.56 -5.88 22.42
N LEU A 470 14.63 -5.19 22.00
CA LEU A 470 14.66 -3.72 21.94
C LEU A 470 13.88 -3.20 20.73
N GLU A 471 13.96 -3.86 19.57
CA GLU A 471 13.16 -3.47 18.40
C GLU A 471 11.65 -3.58 18.65
N GLN A 472 11.21 -4.60 19.41
CA GLN A 472 9.81 -4.79 19.77
C GLN A 472 9.24 -3.69 20.68
N GLN A 473 10.09 -2.84 21.27
CA GLN A 473 9.69 -1.69 22.08
C GLN A 473 9.52 -0.41 21.24
N ALA A 474 9.71 -0.48 19.93
CA ALA A 474 9.59 0.67 19.05
C ALA A 474 8.18 1.28 19.07
N VAL A 475 8.12 2.60 19.18
CA VAL A 475 6.88 3.39 19.17
C VAL A 475 6.85 4.24 17.91
N PRO A 476 5.79 4.15 17.08
CA PRO A 476 5.66 4.99 15.90
C PRO A 476 5.35 6.44 16.26
N VAL A 477 5.88 7.38 15.48
CA VAL A 477 5.51 8.79 15.56
C VAL A 477 4.32 9.06 14.64
N VAL A 478 3.26 9.64 15.21
CA VAL A 478 2.02 10.00 14.51
C VAL A 478 1.83 11.51 14.61
N LEU A 479 1.72 12.18 13.46
CA LEU A 479 1.57 13.63 13.34
C LEU A 479 0.59 13.99 12.22
N ARG A 480 -0.32 14.91 12.51
CA ARG A 480 -1.17 15.55 11.51
C ARG A 480 -0.35 16.55 10.68
N PRO A 481 -0.78 16.90 9.46
CA PRO A 481 -0.17 18.00 8.72
C PRO A 481 -0.10 19.26 9.59
N GLY A 482 1.10 19.83 9.74
CA GLY A 482 1.36 21.02 10.54
C GLY A 482 1.76 20.73 11.98
N GLU A 483 1.73 19.47 12.40
CA GLU A 483 2.30 19.06 13.67
C GLU A 483 3.80 18.75 13.53
N PHE A 484 4.53 18.95 14.62
CA PHE A 484 5.95 18.70 14.69
C PHE A 484 6.38 18.15 16.05
N VAL A 485 7.47 17.41 16.05
CA VAL A 485 8.16 16.97 17.26
C VAL A 485 9.57 17.53 17.29
N LEU A 486 10.08 17.76 18.49
CA LEU A 486 11.50 18.04 18.69
C LEU A 486 12.16 16.84 19.35
N PHE A 487 13.37 16.52 18.91
CA PHE A 487 14.16 15.46 19.53
C PHE A 487 15.65 15.79 19.59
N THR A 488 16.29 15.30 20.63
CA THR A 488 17.72 15.47 20.86
C THR A 488 18.52 14.44 20.07
N ASP A 489 19.83 14.59 20.04
CA ASP A 489 20.76 13.61 19.48
C ASP A 489 20.80 12.27 20.25
N GLN A 490 20.12 12.17 21.39
CA GLN A 490 20.01 10.93 22.16
C GLN A 490 18.89 10.00 21.66
N LEU A 491 17.92 10.51 20.89
CA LEU A 491 16.77 9.71 20.46
C LEU A 491 17.20 8.62 19.47
N MET A 492 17.07 7.36 19.88
CA MET A 492 17.25 6.21 19.00
C MET A 492 16.02 6.03 18.12
N HIS A 493 16.18 6.19 16.80
CA HIS A 493 15.07 6.12 15.86
C HIS A 493 15.47 5.54 14.51
N ARG A 494 14.47 5.12 13.73
CA ARG A 494 14.64 4.71 12.32
C ARG A 494 13.38 5.03 11.53
N SER A 495 13.51 5.23 10.22
CA SER A 495 12.32 5.35 9.38
C SER A 495 11.74 3.99 9.06
N ILE A 496 10.42 3.92 9.08
CA ILE A 496 9.66 2.73 8.71
C ILE A 496 9.41 2.72 7.20
N ARG A 497 9.22 1.52 6.65
CA ARG A 497 8.81 1.38 5.24
C ARG A 497 7.45 2.03 5.06
N ASN A 498 7.31 2.88 4.04
CA ASN A 498 6.04 3.51 3.72
C ASN A 498 5.06 2.50 3.12
N THR A 499 4.08 2.09 3.91
CA THR A 499 2.97 1.21 3.55
C THR A 499 1.62 1.93 3.63
N SER A 500 1.61 3.26 3.77
CA SER A 500 0.39 4.07 3.80
C SER A 500 -0.32 4.17 2.44
N GLY A 501 0.38 3.85 1.35
CA GLY A 501 -0.13 4.06 -0.02
C GLY A 501 -0.06 5.53 -0.49
N GLN A 502 0.29 6.47 0.38
CA GLN A 502 0.41 7.89 0.08
C GLN A 502 1.87 8.36 0.11
N VAL A 503 2.19 9.40 -0.66
CA VAL A 503 3.50 10.05 -0.58
C VAL A 503 3.56 10.87 0.71
N ARG A 504 4.55 10.60 1.57
CA ARG A 504 4.75 11.37 2.80
C ARG A 504 5.85 12.41 2.62
N LEU A 505 5.50 13.68 2.88
CA LEU A 505 6.40 14.83 2.90
C LEU A 505 6.64 15.27 4.35
N ALA A 506 7.90 15.49 4.69
CA ALA A 506 8.29 16.08 5.97
C ALA A 506 9.50 17.00 5.79
N LEU A 507 9.60 18.01 6.65
CA LEU A 507 10.74 18.90 6.75
C LEU A 507 11.46 18.60 8.07
N THR A 508 12.76 18.33 8.01
CA THR A 508 13.60 18.27 9.21
C THR A 508 14.49 19.48 9.31
N LEU A 509 14.62 20.03 10.52
CA LEU A 509 15.52 21.14 10.84
C LEU A 509 16.56 20.66 11.87
N ARG A 510 17.81 21.05 11.69
CA ARG A 510 18.92 20.77 12.61
C ARG A 510 19.39 22.09 13.19
N LEU A 511 19.23 22.25 14.50
CA LEU A 511 19.47 23.49 15.19
C LEU A 511 20.41 23.30 16.36
N THR A 512 21.10 24.38 16.72
CA THR A 512 22.07 24.37 17.79
C THR A 512 22.19 25.74 18.46
N GLN A 513 22.76 25.75 19.66
CA GLN A 513 23.24 26.97 20.29
C GLN A 513 24.46 27.54 19.54
N PRO A 514 24.73 28.85 19.61
CA PRO A 514 25.85 29.47 18.90
C PRO A 514 27.23 29.04 19.41
N SER A 515 27.30 28.45 20.61
CA SER A 515 28.55 27.90 21.18
C SER A 515 29.02 26.62 20.49
N VAL A 516 28.12 25.93 19.77
CA VAL A 516 28.48 24.73 19.01
C VAL A 516 29.06 25.14 17.67
N GLN A 517 30.30 24.76 17.45
CA GLN A 517 31.04 25.02 16.23
C GLN A 517 30.58 24.07 15.12
N ILE A 518 30.18 24.63 13.98
CA ILE A 518 29.80 23.88 12.77
C ILE A 518 31.02 23.81 11.85
N VAL A 519 31.50 22.59 11.59
CA VAL A 519 32.73 22.35 10.81
C VAL A 519 32.44 22.41 9.32
N SER A 520 33.23 23.21 8.58
CA SER A 520 32.99 23.56 7.16
C SER A 520 33.29 22.45 6.13
N SER A 521 33.52 21.21 6.56
CA SER A 521 34.03 20.13 5.68
C SER A 521 32.95 19.46 4.82
N TYR A 522 31.68 19.86 4.97
CA TYR A 522 30.55 19.12 4.40
C TYR A 522 30.22 19.47 2.94
N SER A 523 30.40 20.73 2.52
CA SER A 523 30.33 21.09 1.10
C SER A 523 30.86 22.52 0.90
N PRO A 524 31.83 22.76 0.01
CA PRO A 524 32.35 24.11 -0.26
C PRO A 524 31.36 25.02 -1.01
N ILE A 525 30.10 24.60 -1.25
CA ILE A 525 29.16 25.26 -2.16
C ILE A 525 27.83 25.70 -1.50
N TYR A 526 27.47 25.32 -0.27
CA TYR A 526 26.10 25.54 0.26
C TYR A 526 26.00 26.23 1.64
N SER A 527 24.84 26.88 1.86
CA SER A 527 24.55 28.05 2.69
C SER A 527 25.17 28.07 4.09
N LYS A 528 25.74 29.24 4.47
CA LYS A 528 26.26 29.46 5.83
C LYS A 528 25.14 29.23 6.86
N PRO A 529 25.45 28.71 8.06
CA PRO A 529 24.48 28.63 9.15
C PRO A 529 23.77 29.97 9.34
N VAL A 530 22.46 29.92 9.56
CA VAL A 530 21.61 31.11 9.65
C VAL A 530 21.16 31.26 11.09
N LEU A 531 21.15 32.51 11.57
CA LEU A 531 20.48 32.84 12.82
C LEU A 531 18.99 32.92 12.54
N LEU A 532 18.21 32.07 13.20
CA LEU A 532 16.75 32.15 13.12
C LEU A 532 16.26 33.36 13.87
#